data_AF-A0A507B5X9-F1
#
_entry.id   AF-A0A507B5X9-F1
#
_cell.length_a   1.000
_cell.length_b   1.000
_cell.length_c   1.000
_cell.angle_alpha   90.00
_cell.angle_beta   90.00
_cell.angle_gamma   90.00
#
_symmetry.space_group_name_H-M   'P 1'
#
loop_
_entity.id
_entity.type
_entity.pdbx_description
1 polymer ?
#
loop_
_entity_poly.entity_id
_entity_poly.type
_entity_poly.pdbx_seq_one_letter_code
_entity_poly.pdbx_strand_id
1 'polypeptide(L)' 'MVAYYTIFGRQVGSHYLAMGVLASLFGATYASVGGSKKTVQTPPINASSSDEADFIKKFMEEADNSKEKH' A
#
# COMPACT_ATOMS: atom_id res chain seq x y z
N MET A 1 26.40 -20.32 16.93
CA MET A 1 27.55 -19.78 16.18
C MET A 1 27.05 -18.60 15.35
N VAL A 2 27.61 -17.40 15.52
CA VAL A 2 27.21 -16.23 14.74
C VAL A 2 27.82 -16.35 13.35
N ALA A 3 26.99 -16.34 12.31
CA ALA A 3 27.48 -16.32 10.94
C ALA A 3 28.04 -14.93 10.63
N TYR A 4 29.28 -14.87 10.13
CA TYR A 4 29.89 -13.64 9.65
C TYR A 4 29.91 -13.66 8.14
N TYR A 5 29.51 -12.55 7.52
CA TYR A 5 29.52 -12.39 6.08
C TYR A 5 30.53 -11.30 5.71
N THR A 6 31.40 -11.59 4.74
CA THR A 6 32.35 -10.60 4.24
C THR A 6 31.64 -9.71 3.22
N ILE A 7 31.41 -8.46 3.60
CA ILE A 7 30.73 -7.46 2.78
C ILE A 7 31.73 -6.32 2.56
N PHE A 8 32.04 -6.02 1.30
CA PHE A 8 33.04 -5.02 0.92
C PHE A 8 34.39 -5.16 1.65
N GLY A 9 34.85 -6.41 1.85
CA GLY A 9 36.12 -6.71 2.53
C GLY A 9 36.09 -6.59 4.06
N ARG A 10 34.93 -6.34 4.68
CA ARG A 10 34.75 -6.30 6.13
C ARG A 10 33.82 -7.42 6.59
N GLN A 11 34.17 -8.10 7.68
CA GLN A 11 33.30 -9.11 8.28
C GLN A 11 32.18 -8.44 9.06
N VAL A 12 30.93 -8.65 8.63
CA VAL A 12 29.73 -8.15 9.28
C VAL A 12 29.01 -9.33 9.92
N GLY A 13 28.72 -9.23 11.22
CA GLY A 13 27.93 -10.25 11.91
C GLY A 13 26.51 -10.32 11.37
N SER A 14 25.97 -11.52 11.21
CA SER A 14 24.65 -11.78 10.63
C SER A 14 23.52 -10.96 11.26
N HIS A 15 23.63 -10.67 12.56
CA HIS A 15 22.62 -9.93 13.31
C HIS A 15 22.56 -8.46 12.88
N TYR A 16 23.72 -7.80 12.73
CA TYR A 16 23.78 -6.41 12.27
C TYR A 16 23.38 -6.28 10.81
N LEU A 17 23.78 -7.25 9.99
CA LEU A 17 23.39 -7.29 8.59
C LEU A 17 21.88 -7.45 8.43
N ALA A 18 21.27 -8.40 9.14
CA ALA A 18 19.83 -8.63 9.11
C ALA A 18 19.05 -7.39 9.58
N MET A 19 19.48 -6.77 10.69
CA MET A 19 18.85 -5.55 11.19
C MET A 19 18.97 -4.38 10.22
N GLY A 20 20.13 -4.20 9.57
CA GLY A 20 20.32 -3.18 8.54
C GLY A 20 19.43 -3.40 7.32
N VAL A 21 19.35 -4.64 6.83
CA VAL A 21 18.48 -5.00 5.68
C VAL A 21 17.01 -4.77 6.03
N LEU A 22 16.55 -5.26 7.19
CA LEU A 22 15.17 -5.06 7.63
C LEU A 22 14.84 -3.58 7.81
N ALA A 23 15.68 -2.81 8.51
CA ALA A 23 15.47 -1.38 8.68
C ALA A 23 15.45 -0.63 7.33
N SER A 24 16.35 -0.96 6.41
CA SER A 24 16.38 -0.36 5.08
C SER A 24 15.14 -0.71 4.26
N LEU A 25 14.64 -1.96 4.36
CA LEU A 25 13.45 -2.40 3.65
C LEU A 25 12.20 -1.73 4.19
N PHE A 26 12.03 -1.67 5.51
CA PHE A 26 10.90 -0.96 6.14
C PHE A 26 10.96 0.55 5.90
N GLY A 27 12.14 1.16 5.99
CA GLY A 27 12.32 2.59 5.71
C GLY A 27 12.07 2.94 4.24
N ALA A 28 12.61 2.15 3.31
CA ALA A 28 12.40 2.33 1.88
C ALA A 28 10.94 2.08 1.47
N THR A 29 10.31 1.02 1.98
CA THR A 29 8.90 0.74 1.71
C THR A 29 8.01 1.85 2.26
N TYR A 30 8.23 2.30 3.49
CA TYR A 30 7.48 3.43 4.07
C TYR A 30 7.64 4.72 3.25
N ALA A 31 8.87 5.07 2.86
CA ALA A 31 9.12 6.23 2.00
C ALA A 31 8.47 6.10 0.62
N SER A 32 8.47 4.90 0.03
CA SER A 32 7.87 4.64 -1.28
C SER A 32 6.33 4.59 -1.26
N VAL A 33 5.73 4.17 -0.13
CA VAL A 33 4.27 4.06 0.03
C VAL A 33 3.62 5.39 0.42
N GLY A 34 4.37 6.33 1.01
CA GLY A 34 3.85 7.67 1.38
C GLY A 34 3.54 8.60 0.20
N GLY A 35 3.88 8.19 -1.03
CA GLY A 35 3.85 9.02 -2.23
C GLY A 35 2.73 8.69 -3.21
N SER A 36 1.49 8.50 -2.76
CA SER A 36 0.31 8.67 -3.61
C SER A 36 -0.91 8.79 -2.71
N LYS A 37 -1.55 9.97 -2.68
CA LYS A 37 -2.98 10.02 -2.41
C LYS A 37 -3.60 9.08 -3.43
N LYS A 38 -4.04 7.89 -3.00
CA LYS A 38 -4.91 7.06 -3.82
C LYS A 38 -6.09 7.95 -4.14
N THR A 39 -6.12 8.53 -5.34
CA THR A 39 -7.38 8.94 -5.95
C THR A 39 -8.26 7.72 -5.80
N VAL A 40 -9.33 7.85 -5.04
CA VAL A 40 -10.31 6.78 -4.85
C VAL A 40 -10.65 6.29 -6.25
N GLN A 41 -10.08 5.15 -6.63
CA GLN A 41 -10.38 4.53 -7.90
C GLN A 41 -11.75 3.91 -7.67
N THR A 42 -12.78 4.75 -7.81
CA THR A 42 -14.11 4.24 -8.04
C THR A 42 -14.00 3.27 -9.21
N PRO A 43 -14.60 2.07 -9.11
CA PRO A 43 -14.56 1.12 -10.22
C PRO A 43 -14.99 1.86 -11.48
N PRO A 44 -14.29 1.71 -12.62
CA PRO A 44 -14.66 2.40 -13.86
C PRO A 44 -16.15 2.16 -14.09
N ILE A 45 -16.95 3.21 -13.93
CA ILE A 45 -18.39 3.14 -14.18
C ILE A 45 -18.52 3.03 -15.70
N ASN A 46 -18.46 1.80 -16.19
CA ASN A 46 -18.73 1.47 -17.57
C ASN A 46 -20.24 1.52 -17.77
N ALA A 47 -20.78 2.73 -17.75
CA ALA A 47 -22.16 3.04 -18.06
C ALA A 47 -22.19 3.47 -19.53
N SER A 48 -23.05 2.82 -20.34
CA SER A 48 -23.18 3.14 -21.76
C SER A 48 -23.91 4.47 -22.00
N SER A 49 -24.42 5.11 -20.93
CA SER A 49 -25.07 6.43 -20.96
C SER A 49 -24.95 7.14 -19.60
N SER A 50 -24.94 8.49 -19.63
CA SER A 50 -24.73 9.34 -18.44
C SER A 50 -25.73 9.09 -17.31
N ASP A 51 -26.97 8.70 -17.63
CA ASP A 51 -28.04 8.45 -16.65
C ASP A 51 -27.76 7.22 -15.78
N GLU A 52 -27.21 6.15 -16.38
CA GLU A 52 -26.82 4.94 -15.64
C GLU A 52 -25.66 5.22 -14.68
N ALA A 53 -24.77 6.16 -15.04
CA ALA A 53 -23.66 6.54 -14.17
C ALA A 53 -24.11 7.27 -12.91
N ASP A 54 -25.11 8.14 -13.01
CA ASP A 54 -25.66 8.87 -11.87
C ASP A 54 -26.51 7.97 -10.95
N PHE A 55 -27.23 7.00 -11.53
CA PHE A 55 -27.91 5.97 -10.76
C PHE A 55 -26.92 5.12 -9.95
N ILE A 56 -25.83 4.64 -10.57
CA ILE A 56 -24.84 3.80 -9.88
C ILE A 56 -24.13 4.58 -8.77
N LYS A 57 -23.82 5.87 -8.98
CA LYS A 57 -23.24 6.73 -7.93
C LYS A 57 -24.18 6.85 -6.74
N LYS A 58 -25.46 7.16 -6.99
CA LYS A 58 -26.44 7.33 -5.92
C LYS A 58 -26.70 6.02 -5.16
N PHE A 59 -26.72 4.89 -5.86
CA PHE A 59 -26.83 3.57 -5.24
C PHE A 59 -25.62 3.25 -4.36
N MET A 60 -24.40 3.59 -4.81
CA MET A 60 -23.19 3.36 -4.04
C MET A 60 -23.10 4.28 -2.81
N GLU A 61 -23.50 5.55 -2.94
CA GLU A 61 -23.62 6.48 -1.81
C GLU A 61 -24.64 6.01 -0.77
N GLU A 62 -25.80 5.50 -1.19
CA GLU A 62 -26.81 4.94 -0.30
C GLU A 62 -26.32 3.66 0.38
N ALA A 63 -25.64 2.78 -0.37
CA ALA A 63 -25.07 1.55 0.14
C ALA A 63 -23.91 1.78 1.13
N ASP A 64 -23.15 2.88 1.03
CA ASP A 64 -22.14 3.23 2.02
C ASP A 64 -22.76 3.91 3.25
N ASN A 65 -23.73 4.81 3.07
CA ASN A 65 -24.47 5.40 4.20
C ASN A 65 -25.26 4.36 5.02
N SER A 66 -25.77 3.30 4.38
CA SER A 66 -26.48 2.22 5.07
C SER A 66 -25.54 1.27 5.83
N LYS A 67 -24.26 1.18 5.46
CA LYS A 67 -23.26 0.38 6.20
C LYS A 67 -22.71 1.11 7.43
N GLU A 68 -22.78 2.45 7.47
CA GLU A 68 -22.36 3.25 8.62
C GLU A 68 -23.37 3.26 9.78
N LYS A 69 -24.61 2.82 9.56
CA LYS A 69 -25.67 2.79 10.58
C LYS A 69 -25.92 1.41 11.20
N HIS A 70 -25.02 0.45 11.03
CA HIS A 70 -25.19 -0.91 11.55
C HIS A 70 -23.95 -1.50 12.20
#